data_AF-A0A7S3AU19-F1
#
_entry.id   AF-A0A7S3AU19-F1
#
_cell.length_a   1.000
_cell.length_b   1.000
_cell.length_c   1.000
_cell.angle_alpha   90.00
_cell.angle_beta   90.00
_cell.angle_gamma   90.00
#
_symmetry.space_group_name_H-M   'P 1'
#
loop_
_entity.id
_entity.type
_entity.pdbx_description
1 polymer ?
#
loop_
_entity_poly.entity_id
_entity_poly.type
_entity_poly.pdbx_seq_one_letter_code
_entity_poly.pdbx_strand_id
1 'polypeptide(L)'
;CGGKGICVHGRKRAHCRECGGSKICEHGRQRYYCKQCGGKGFCQHGRHRHNCRECGGTSICEHMRQRSHCKECGGAALCEHGRQRNHCKDCGGAALCKHGRRREKCKECDGSSICEHERQRYRCNECGPKRDISQIYAAALAHEAKKAA
;
A
#
# COMPACT_ATOMS: atom_id res chain seq x y z
N CYS A 1 -4.63 -36.00 -21.45
CA CYS A 1 -3.95 -34.71 -21.12
C CYS A 1 -4.18 -34.35 -19.64
N GLY A 2 -3.42 -34.96 -18.71
CA GLY A 2 -3.50 -34.62 -17.27
C GLY A 2 -2.49 -33.53 -16.95
N GLY A 3 -2.94 -32.27 -16.88
CA GLY A 3 -2.06 -31.13 -16.65
C GLY A 3 -1.38 -31.20 -15.28
N LYS A 4 -0.15 -31.73 -15.22
CA LYS A 4 0.71 -31.91 -14.02
C LYS A 4 1.14 -30.58 -13.33
N GLY A 5 0.43 -29.48 -13.56
CA GLY A 5 0.82 -28.13 -13.16
C GLY A 5 0.05 -27.55 -11.97
N ILE A 6 -1.11 -28.11 -11.60
CA ILE A 6 -1.96 -27.62 -10.50
C ILE A 6 -1.88 -28.62 -9.33
N CYS A 7 -1.74 -28.12 -8.10
CA CYS A 7 -1.74 -28.96 -6.90
C CYS A 7 -3.14 -29.12 -6.31
N VAL A 8 -3.27 -29.98 -5.30
CA VAL A 8 -4.54 -30.21 -4.56
C VAL A 8 -5.12 -28.94 -3.93
N HIS A 9 -4.30 -27.92 -3.70
CA HIS A 9 -4.72 -26.61 -3.20
C HIS A 9 -5.28 -25.67 -4.30
N GLY A 10 -5.52 -26.18 -5.52
CA GLY A 10 -6.03 -25.40 -6.66
C GLY A 10 -5.05 -24.35 -7.21
N ARG A 11 -3.79 -24.35 -6.77
CA ARG A 11 -2.75 -23.39 -7.18
C ARG A 11 -1.78 -24.05 -8.15
N LYS A 12 -1.12 -23.26 -9.02
CA LYS A 12 0.03 -23.74 -9.79
C LYS A 12 1.10 -24.27 -8.82
N ARG A 13 1.54 -25.52 -8.99
CA ARG A 13 2.49 -26.22 -8.11
C ARG A 13 3.71 -25.38 -7.77
N ALA A 14 4.30 -24.72 -8.77
CA ALA A 14 5.47 -23.88 -8.61
C ALA A 14 5.25 -22.67 -7.68
N HIS A 15 4.02 -22.19 -7.52
CA HIS A 15 3.65 -21.04 -6.68
C HIS A 15 2.93 -21.45 -5.39
N CYS A 16 2.72 -22.75 -5.16
CA CYS A 16 2.01 -23.21 -3.97
C CYS A 16 2.95 -23.21 -2.77
N ARG A 17 2.66 -22.39 -1.76
CA ARG A 17 3.43 -22.33 -0.51
C ARG A 17 3.35 -23.65 0.27
N GLU A 18 2.16 -24.23 0.37
CA GLU A 18 1.91 -25.48 1.10
C GLU A 18 2.61 -26.68 0.47
N CYS A 19 2.84 -26.68 -0.85
CA CYS A 19 3.59 -27.73 -1.54
C CYS A 19 5.10 -27.43 -1.66
N GLY A 20 5.61 -26.36 -1.04
CA GLY A 20 7.02 -25.96 -1.20
C GLY A 20 7.40 -25.62 -2.64
N GLY A 21 6.48 -25.01 -3.40
CA GLY A 21 6.64 -24.74 -4.83
C GLY A 21 7.96 -24.05 -5.18
N SER A 22 8.56 -24.41 -6.31
CA SER A 22 9.91 -23.97 -6.71
C SER A 22 10.11 -22.44 -6.81
N LYS A 23 9.04 -21.67 -6.96
CA LYS A 23 9.09 -20.20 -6.98
C LYS A 23 8.93 -19.58 -5.59
N ILE A 24 8.69 -20.37 -4.55
CA ILE A 24 8.59 -19.93 -3.16
C ILE A 24 9.97 -20.07 -2.50
N CYS A 25 10.38 -19.08 -1.71
CA CYS A 25 11.58 -19.15 -0.88
C CYS A 25 11.23 -19.64 0.54
N GLU A 26 12.25 -19.92 1.35
CA GLU A 26 12.11 -20.30 2.76
C GLU A 26 11.29 -19.31 3.59
N HIS A 27 11.31 -18.02 3.24
CA HIS A 27 10.47 -16.98 3.86
C HIS A 27 8.97 -17.08 3.50
N GLY A 28 8.56 -18.09 2.74
CA GLY A 28 7.17 -18.29 2.30
C GLY A 28 6.68 -17.28 1.27
N ARG A 29 7.59 -16.50 0.66
CA ARG A 29 7.29 -15.48 -0.36
C ARG A 29 7.73 -15.97 -1.74
N GLN A 30 7.17 -15.40 -2.80
CA GLN A 30 7.72 -15.67 -4.14
C GLN A 30 9.15 -15.13 -4.23
N ARG A 31 10.11 -15.96 -4.67
CA ARG A 31 11.54 -15.64 -4.79
C ARG A 31 11.79 -14.32 -5.51
N TYR A 32 11.07 -14.08 -6.60
CA TYR A 32 11.17 -12.83 -7.37
C TYR A 32 10.80 -11.58 -6.56
N TYR A 33 9.86 -11.69 -5.62
CA TYR A 33 9.39 -10.60 -4.77
C TYR A 33 9.86 -10.71 -3.31
N CYS A 34 10.88 -11.52 -3.03
CA CYS A 34 11.42 -11.63 -1.68
C CYS A 34 12.61 -10.69 -1.49
N LYS A 35 12.45 -9.64 -0.67
CA LYS A 35 13.54 -8.71 -0.34
C LYS A 35 14.73 -9.39 0.35
N GLN A 36 14.45 -10.29 1.30
CA GLN A 36 15.48 -11.02 2.05
C GLN A 36 16.34 -11.92 1.14
N CYS A 37 15.77 -12.46 0.07
CA CYS A 37 16.49 -13.26 -0.92
C CYS A 37 17.09 -12.43 -2.07
N GLY A 38 17.07 -11.09 -2.02
CA GLY A 38 17.53 -10.24 -3.12
C GLY A 38 16.69 -10.40 -4.41
N GLY A 39 15.40 -10.66 -4.26
CA GLY A 39 14.50 -10.96 -5.38
C GLY A 39 14.57 -9.93 -6.51
N LYS A 40 14.67 -10.41 -7.75
CA LYS A 40 14.83 -9.59 -8.97
C LYS A 40 13.68 -8.61 -9.25
N GLY A 41 12.57 -8.70 -8.53
CA GLY A 41 11.45 -7.77 -8.62
C GLY A 41 11.72 -6.40 -7.99
N PHE A 42 12.78 -6.28 -7.19
CA PHE A 42 13.24 -5.00 -6.65
C PHE A 42 14.41 -4.44 -7.46
N CYS A 43 14.52 -3.11 -7.49
CA CYS A 43 15.71 -2.41 -7.99
C CYS A 43 16.70 -2.16 -6.85
N GLN A 44 17.88 -1.62 -7.19
CA GLN A 44 18.90 -1.21 -6.22
C GLN A 44 18.39 -0.20 -5.17
N HIS A 45 17.37 0.59 -5.50
CA HIS A 45 16.72 1.53 -4.58
C HIS A 45 15.73 0.87 -3.60
N GLY A 46 15.65 -0.47 -3.58
CA GLY A 46 14.76 -1.23 -2.68
C GLY A 46 13.25 -1.12 -3.02
N ARG A 47 12.92 -0.51 -4.16
CA ARG A 47 11.54 -0.35 -4.69
C ARG A 47 11.23 -1.44 -5.72
N HIS A 48 9.96 -1.75 -5.93
CA HIS A 48 9.57 -2.61 -7.05
C HIS A 48 10.00 -1.95 -8.38
N ARG A 49 10.68 -2.70 -9.26
CA ARG A 49 11.27 -2.16 -10.50
C ARG A 49 10.25 -1.37 -11.33
N HIS A 50 9.05 -1.90 -11.52
CA HIS A 50 7.99 -1.26 -12.30
C HIS A 50 7.47 0.05 -11.69
N ASN A 51 7.64 0.28 -10.38
CA ASN A 51 7.19 1.49 -9.68
C ASN A 51 8.35 2.41 -9.27
N CYS A 52 9.59 2.10 -9.66
CA CYS A 52 10.74 2.91 -9.28
C CYS A 52 10.89 4.10 -10.22
N ARG A 53 10.71 5.32 -9.70
CA ARG A 53 10.88 6.57 -10.46
C ARG A 53 12.30 6.73 -11.01
N GLU A 54 13.30 6.49 -10.17
CA GLU A 54 14.73 6.62 -10.55
C GLU A 54 15.15 5.62 -11.63
N CYS A 55 14.49 4.45 -11.71
CA CYS A 55 14.75 3.47 -12.77
C CYS A 55 13.84 3.65 -14.00
N GLY A 56 12.97 4.67 -14.05
CA GLY A 56 11.99 4.82 -15.12
C GLY A 56 11.03 3.63 -15.24
N GLY A 57 10.63 3.05 -14.10
CA GLY A 57 9.78 1.85 -14.06
C GLY A 57 8.53 1.99 -14.94
N THR A 58 8.06 0.88 -15.50
CA THR A 58 6.98 0.86 -16.51
C THR A 58 5.67 1.53 -16.06
N SER A 59 5.39 1.57 -14.76
CA SER A 59 4.22 2.24 -14.18
C SER A 59 4.41 3.75 -14.01
N ILE A 60 5.60 4.29 -14.28
CA ILE A 60 5.91 5.72 -14.20
C ILE A 60 5.76 6.33 -15.59
N CYS A 61 5.09 7.47 -15.68
CA CYS A 61 4.98 8.23 -16.93
C CYS A 61 6.11 9.25 -17.07
N GLU A 62 6.19 9.92 -18.23
CA GLU A 62 7.17 10.98 -18.51
C GLU A 62 7.10 12.15 -17.51
N HIS A 63 5.90 12.43 -16.98
CA HIS A 63 5.68 13.41 -15.90
C HIS A 63 6.18 12.95 -14.53
N MET A 64 6.91 11.83 -14.46
CA MET A 64 7.48 11.29 -13.23
C MET A 64 6.45 10.91 -12.15
N ARG A 65 5.19 10.67 -12.56
CA ARG A 65 4.07 10.24 -11.73
C ARG A 65 3.71 8.79 -12.04
N GLN A 66 3.02 8.11 -11.13
CA GLN A 66 2.40 6.82 -11.49
C GLN A 66 1.37 7.06 -12.60
N ARG A 67 1.49 6.32 -13.70
CA ARG A 67 0.68 6.46 -14.91
C ARG A 67 -0.82 6.37 -14.61
N SER A 68 -1.23 5.45 -13.73
CA SER A 68 -2.62 5.32 -13.28
C SER A 68 -3.16 6.56 -12.55
N HIS A 69 -2.29 7.39 -11.98
CA HIS A 69 -2.65 8.60 -11.22
C HIS A 69 -2.25 9.90 -11.92
N CYS A 70 -1.72 9.83 -13.15
CA CYS A 70 -1.29 11.02 -13.87
C CYS A 70 -2.48 11.64 -14.62
N LYS A 71 -2.85 12.88 -14.26
CA LYS A 71 -3.94 13.61 -14.92
C LYS A 71 -3.64 13.88 -16.40
N GLU A 72 -2.42 14.30 -16.71
CA GLU A 72 -1.97 14.59 -18.09
C GLU A 72 -1.99 13.35 -18.98
N CYS A 73 -1.79 12.15 -18.42
CA CYS A 73 -1.88 10.88 -19.17
C CYS A 73 -3.28 10.24 -19.12
N GLY A 74 -4.30 10.89 -18.56
CA GLY A 74 -5.64 10.30 -18.41
C GLY A 74 -5.68 9.06 -17.51
N GLY A 75 -4.86 9.03 -16.45
CA GLY A 75 -4.63 7.86 -15.61
C GLY A 75 -5.90 7.16 -15.15
N ALA A 76 -5.95 5.84 -15.31
CA ALA A 76 -7.14 5.01 -15.08
C ALA A 76 -7.72 5.05 -13.64
N ALA A 77 -6.92 5.45 -12.65
CA ALA A 77 -7.39 5.62 -11.28
C ALA A 77 -8.17 6.93 -11.08
N LEU A 78 -8.15 7.84 -12.06
CA LEU A 78 -8.88 9.11 -12.03
C LEU A 78 -10.24 8.96 -12.74
N CYS A 79 -11.23 9.69 -12.26
CA CYS A 79 -12.48 9.91 -12.99
C CYS A 79 -12.41 11.21 -13.81
N GLU A 80 -13.45 11.47 -14.59
CA GLU A 80 -13.60 12.70 -15.39
C GLU A 80 -13.51 13.99 -14.55
N HIS A 81 -13.91 13.94 -13.28
CA HIS A 81 -13.78 15.04 -12.32
C HIS A 81 -12.33 15.30 -11.86
N GLY A 82 -11.35 14.51 -12.34
CA GLY A 82 -9.95 14.58 -11.93
C GLY A 82 -9.67 14.08 -10.50
N ARG A 83 -10.65 13.44 -9.86
CA ARG A 83 -10.54 12.83 -8.53
C ARG A 83 -10.21 11.35 -8.65
N GLN A 84 -9.63 10.74 -7.61
CA GLN A 84 -9.48 9.29 -7.57
C GLN A 84 -10.87 8.63 -7.62
N ARG A 85 -11.09 7.72 -8.57
CA ARG A 85 -12.38 7.13 -8.91
C ARG A 85 -13.06 6.48 -7.71
N ASN A 86 -12.28 5.75 -6.89
CA ASN A 86 -12.77 5.12 -5.66
C ASN A 86 -13.19 6.11 -4.57
N HIS A 87 -12.75 7.37 -4.61
CA HIS A 87 -13.07 8.41 -3.63
C HIS A 87 -13.99 9.50 -4.18
N CYS A 88 -14.40 9.42 -5.45
CA CYS A 88 -15.25 10.43 -6.06
C CYS A 88 -16.71 10.24 -5.66
N LYS A 89 -17.29 11.23 -4.97
CA LYS A 89 -18.71 11.22 -4.56
C LYS A 89 -19.64 11.16 -5.76
N ASP A 90 -19.37 11.99 -6.77
CA ASP A 90 -20.19 12.11 -7.98
C ASP A 90 -20.18 10.83 -8.82
N CYS A 91 -19.15 9.99 -8.67
CA CYS A 91 -19.05 8.68 -9.35
C CYS A 91 -19.45 7.49 -8.44
N GLY A 92 -19.98 7.73 -7.24
CA GLY A 92 -20.32 6.67 -6.30
C GLY A 92 -19.11 5.83 -5.83
N GLY A 93 -17.94 6.47 -5.69
CA GLY A 93 -16.66 5.80 -5.46
C GLY A 93 -16.70 4.72 -4.37
N ALA A 94 -16.13 3.55 -4.68
CA ALA A 94 -16.22 2.34 -3.84
C ALA A 94 -15.65 2.48 -2.41
N ALA A 95 -14.81 3.48 -2.14
CA ALA A 95 -14.30 3.75 -0.79
C ALA A 95 -15.29 4.58 0.06
N LEU A 96 -16.41 5.03 -0.51
CA LEU A 96 -17.44 5.78 0.18
C LEU A 96 -18.59 4.85 0.61
N CYS A 97 -19.17 5.12 1.79
CA CYS A 97 -20.40 4.48 2.25
C CYS A 97 -21.63 5.26 1.76
N LYS A 98 -22.82 4.72 2.03
CA LYS A 98 -24.11 5.37 1.73
C LYS A 98 -24.26 6.76 2.36
N HIS A 99 -23.55 7.05 3.46
CA HIS A 99 -23.53 8.36 4.13
C HIS A 99 -22.57 9.37 3.46
N GLY A 100 -21.94 9.02 2.33
CA GLY A 100 -20.98 9.89 1.63
C GLY A 100 -19.65 10.10 2.36
N ARG A 101 -19.40 9.33 3.42
CA ARG A 101 -18.13 9.32 4.18
C ARG A 101 -17.25 8.17 3.70
N ARG A 102 -15.94 8.25 3.94
CA ARG A 102 -15.05 7.11 3.68
C ARG A 102 -15.43 5.93 4.57
N ARG A 103 -15.59 4.74 3.99
CA ARG A 103 -16.06 3.53 4.68
C ARG A 103 -15.24 3.24 5.93
N GLU A 104 -13.92 3.37 5.84
CA GLU A 104 -13.03 3.09 6.95
C GLU A 104 -13.17 4.07 8.12
N LYS A 105 -13.74 5.27 7.89
CA LYS A 105 -13.88 6.33 8.90
C LYS A 105 -15.33 6.58 9.31
N CYS A 106 -16.27 5.80 8.80
CA CYS A 106 -17.68 6.01 9.05
C CYS A 106 -18.10 5.32 10.34
N LYS A 107 -18.49 6.10 11.36
CA LYS A 107 -18.99 5.57 12.65
C LYS A 107 -20.24 4.69 12.46
N GLU A 108 -21.20 5.19 11.70
CA GLU A 108 -22.47 4.49 11.37
C GLU A 108 -22.28 3.22 10.50
N CYS A 109 -21.06 2.90 10.09
CA CYS A 109 -20.76 1.66 9.37
C CYS A 109 -19.69 0.83 10.08
N ASP A 110 -19.41 1.12 11.36
CA ASP A 110 -18.34 0.49 12.14
C ASP A 110 -17.03 0.40 11.35
N GLY A 111 -16.67 1.51 10.70
CA GLY A 111 -15.52 1.57 9.81
C GLY A 111 -14.24 1.10 10.51
N SER A 112 -13.37 0.40 9.79
CA SER A 112 -12.18 -0.24 10.37
C SER A 112 -11.23 0.69 11.14
N SER A 113 -11.26 2.00 10.86
CA SER A 113 -10.49 3.01 11.60
C SER A 113 -11.19 3.51 12.86
N ILE A 114 -12.42 3.10 13.15
CA ILE A 114 -13.17 3.44 14.36
C ILE A 114 -12.90 2.35 15.41
N CYS A 115 -12.59 2.77 16.63
CA CYS A 115 -12.48 1.87 17.78
C CYS A 115 -13.82 1.69 18.48
N GLU A 116 -13.85 0.76 19.41
CA GLU A 116 -14.92 0.51 20.37
C GLU A 116 -15.35 1.77 21.15
N HIS A 117 -14.48 2.78 21.30
CA HIS A 117 -14.78 4.08 21.92
C HIS A 117 -15.41 5.10 20.96
N GLU A 118 -15.89 4.68 19.79
CA GLU A 118 -16.49 5.52 18.74
C GLU A 118 -15.59 6.66 18.24
N ARG A 119 -14.27 6.53 18.40
CA ARG A 119 -13.26 7.50 17.95
C ARG A 119 -12.42 6.89 16.83
N GLN A 120 -11.79 7.73 16.02
CA GLN A 120 -10.77 7.22 15.11
C GLN A 120 -9.62 6.64 15.93
N ARG A 121 -9.23 5.38 15.69
CA ARG A 121 -8.22 4.61 16.45
C ARG A 121 -6.97 5.42 16.75
N TYR A 122 -6.38 6.08 15.75
CA TYR A 122 -5.15 6.87 15.92
C TYR A 122 -5.31 8.16 16.75
N ARG A 123 -6.55 8.64 16.96
CA ARG A 123 -6.88 9.78 17.83
C ARG A 123 -7.49 9.35 19.16
N CYS A 124 -7.72 8.05 19.36
CA CYS A 124 -8.22 7.56 20.63
C CYS A 124 -7.08 7.61 21.65
N ASN A 125 -7.30 8.20 22.82
CA ASN A 125 -6.28 8.26 23.86
C ASN A 125 -5.95 6.89 24.44
N GLU A 126 -6.88 5.93 24.32
CA GLU A 126 -6.76 4.57 24.84
C GLU A 126 -6.17 3.61 23.80
N CYS A 127 -6.63 3.66 22.56
CA CYS A 127 -6.18 2.77 21.48
C CYS A 127 -5.03 3.34 20.63
N GLY A 128 -4.83 4.66 20.66
CA GLY A 128 -3.88 5.35 19.79
C GLY A 128 -2.43 5.18 20.24
N PRO A 129 -1.46 5.51 19.38
CA PRO A 129 -0.05 5.47 19.76
C PRO A 129 0.21 6.46 20.89
N LYS A 130 0.66 5.95 22.04
CA LYS A 130 1.13 6.78 23.15
C LYS A 130 2.37 7.54 22.67
N ARG A 131 2.32 8.87 22.73
CA ARG A 131 3.47 9.70 22.35
C ARG A 131 4.46 9.70 23.52
N ASP A 132 5.62 9.10 23.31
CA ASP A 132 6.72 9.18 24.26
C ASP A 132 7.27 10.61 24.27
N ILE A 133 7.10 11.31 25.40
CA ILE A 133 7.53 12.70 25.58
C ILE A 133 9.05 12.84 25.34
N SER A 134 9.83 11.81 25.68
CA SER A 134 11.28 11.82 25.44
C SER A 134 11.63 11.88 23.95
N GLN A 135 10.85 11.20 23.09
CA GLN A 135 11.04 11.22 21.63
C GLN A 135 10.65 12.57 21.01
N ILE A 136 9.66 13.27 21.60
CA ILE A 136 9.28 14.61 21.15
C ILE A 136 10.39 15.61 21.46
N TYR A 137 10.94 15.58 22.68
CA TYR A 137 12.00 16.50 23.08
C TYR A 137 13.29 16.25 22.29
N ALA A 138 13.66 14.98 22.08
CA ALA A 138 14.79 14.61 21.23
C ALA A 138 14.62 15.08 19.77
N ALA A 139 13.41 15.00 19.21
CA ALA A 139 13.13 15.51 17.87
C ALA A 139 13.19 17.05 17.78
N ALA A 140 12.74 17.76 18.82
CA ALA A 140 12.82 19.22 18.91
C ALA A 140 14.27 19.70 18.96
N LEU A 141 15.08 19.12 19.86
CA LEU A 141 16.51 19.41 19.97
C LEU A 141 17.26 19.09 18.66
N ALA A 142 16.96 17.97 18.02
CA ALA A 142 17.57 17.59 16.74
C ALA A 142 17.18 18.54 15.59
N HIS A 143 15.99 19.14 15.63
CA HIS A 143 15.55 20.13 14.66
C HIS A 143 16.22 21.48 14.88
N GLU A 144 16.42 21.89 16.14
CA GLU A 144 17.17 23.11 16.49
C GLU A 144 18.64 23.00 16.10
N ALA A 145 19.30 21.87 16.38
CA ALA A 145 20.69 21.64 15.99
C ALA A 145 20.91 21.71 14.47
N LYS A 146 19.92 21.30 13.65
CA LYS A 146 19.97 21.40 12.18
C LYS A 146 19.74 22.81 11.63
N LYS A 147 19.12 23.70 12.41
CA LYS A 147 18.96 25.11 12.04
C LYS A 147 20.19 25.96 12.39
N ALA A 148 21.01 25.47 13.31
CA ALA A 148 22.23 26.13 13.76
C ALA A 148 23.48 25.75 12.94
N ALA A 149 23.33 24.88 11.94
CA ALA A 149 24.37 24.45 11.00
C ALA A 149 24.02 24.93 9.58
#